data_AF-I4I1L5-F1
#
_entry.id   AF-I4I1L5-F1
#
_cell.length_a   1.000
_cell.length_b   1.000
_cell.length_c   1.000
_cell.angle_alpha   90.00
_cell.angle_beta   90.00
_cell.angle_gamma   90.00
#
_symmetry.space_group_name_H-M   'P 1'
#
loop_
_entity.id
_entity.type
_entity.pdbx_description
1 polymer ?
#
loop_
_entity_poly.entity_id
_entity_poly.type
_entity_poly.pdbx_seq_one_letter_code
_entity_poly.pdbx_strand_id
1 'polypeptide(L)' 'MNEQRGQAYVNLIEQLLTCSNDEERTNILQANMELIDPQFLQVMENYATGLK' A
#
# COMPACT_ATOMS: atom_id res chain seq x y z
N MET A 1 -8.80 7.29 15.65
CA MET A 1 -8.72 8.11 14.41
C MET A 1 -7.41 7.99 13.62
N ASN A 2 -6.51 7.04 13.91
CA ASN A 2 -5.35 6.72 13.04
C ASN A 2 -5.41 5.32 12.40
N GLU A 3 -6.37 4.50 12.81
CA GLU A 3 -6.53 3.12 12.31
C GLU A 3 -6.95 3.08 10.84
N GLN A 4 -7.73 4.08 10.38
CA GLN A 4 -8.16 4.18 8.99
C GLN A 4 -7.00 4.36 8.02
N ARG A 5 -5.93 5.08 8.42
CA ARG A 5 -4.72 5.22 7.59
C ARG A 5 -3.92 3.93 7.56
N GLY A 6 -3.77 3.25 8.72
CA GLY A 6 -3.11 1.95 8.79
C GLY A 6 -3.77 0.92 7.87
N GLN A 7 -5.09 0.83 7.90
CA GLN A 7 -5.86 -0.04 7.01
C GLN A 7 -5.71 0.36 5.54
N ALA A 8 -5.73 1.67 5.23
CA ALA A 8 -5.56 2.15 3.87
C ALA A 8 -4.19 1.76 3.28
N TYR A 9 -3.12 1.82 4.08
CA TYR A 9 -1.80 1.36 3.65
C TYR A 9 -1.77 -0.14 3.35
N VAL A 10 -2.32 -0.96 4.24
CA VAL A 10 -2.40 -2.42 4.03
C VAL A 10 -3.22 -2.74 2.77
N ASN A 11 -4.38 -2.12 2.62
CA ASN A 11 -5.22 -2.30 1.42
C ASN A 11 -4.49 -1.88 0.13
N LEU A 12 -3.68 -0.82 0.19
CA LEU A 12 -2.88 -0.38 -0.95
C LEU A 12 -1.78 -1.39 -1.28
N ILE A 13 -1.07 -1.91 -0.26
CA ILE A 13 -0.04 -2.94 -0.44
C ILE A 13 -0.66 -4.20 -1.07
N GLU A 14 -1.79 -4.68 -0.56
CA GLU A 14 -2.47 -5.85 -1.10
C GLU A 14 -2.92 -5.65 -2.55
N GLN A 15 -3.49 -4.48 -2.88
CA GLN A 15 -3.83 -4.15 -4.27
C GLN A 15 -2.61 -4.15 -5.18
N LEU A 16 -1.48 -3.59 -4.73
CA LEU A 16 -0.24 -3.57 -5.51
C LEU A 16 0.36 -4.97 -5.70
N LEU A 17 0.22 -5.85 -4.71
CA LEU A 17 0.72 -7.24 -4.76
C LEU A 17 -0.17 -8.17 -5.58
N THR A 18 -1.49 -7.94 -5.59
CA THR A 18 -2.47 -8.76 -6.32
C THR A 18 -2.62 -8.32 -7.78
N CYS A 19 -2.37 -7.03 -8.06
CA CYS A 19 -2.46 -6.49 -9.39
C CYS A 19 -1.38 -7.10 -10.31
N SER A 20 -1.85 -7.78 -11.37
CA SER A 20 -0.99 -8.44 -12.36
C SER A 20 -0.66 -7.56 -13.57
N ASN A 21 -1.31 -6.39 -13.68
CA ASN A 21 -1.17 -5.46 -14.81
C ASN A 21 -0.46 -4.18 -14.36
N ASP A 22 0.64 -3.83 -15.02
CA ASP A 22 1.41 -2.61 -14.72
C ASP A 22 0.59 -1.31 -14.92
N GLU A 23 -0.37 -1.28 -15.84
CA GLU A 23 -1.24 -0.11 -16.06
C GLU A 23 -2.19 0.12 -14.88
N GLU A 24 -2.84 -0.94 -14.41
CA GLU A 24 -3.71 -0.90 -13.25
C GLU A 24 -2.90 -0.59 -11.98
N ARG A 25 -1.70 -1.15 -11.84
CA ARG A 25 -0.77 -0.82 -10.75
C ARG A 25 -0.40 0.66 -10.75
N THR A 26 -0.19 1.25 -11.93
CA THR A 26 0.08 2.68 -12.09
C THR A 26 -1.12 3.53 -11.69
N ASN A 27 -2.33 3.15 -12.08
CA ASN A 27 -3.56 3.86 -11.70
C ASN A 27 -3.80 3.80 -10.19
N ILE A 28 -3.56 2.64 -9.56
CA ILE A 28 -3.66 2.46 -8.11
C ILE A 28 -2.67 3.39 -7.39
N LEU A 29 -1.41 3.46 -7.85
CA LEU A 29 -0.42 4.36 -7.27
C LEU A 29 -0.82 5.85 -7.42
N GLN A 30 -1.33 6.24 -8.59
CA GLN A 30 -1.76 7.61 -8.84
C GLN A 30 -2.97 8.01 -7.96
N ALA A 31 -3.97 7.14 -7.85
CA ALA A 31 -5.16 7.38 -7.04
C ALA A 31 -4.86 7.46 -5.54
N ASN A 32 -3.77 6.83 -5.09
CA ASN A 32 -3.39 6.77 -3.68
C ASN A 32 -2.11 7.56 -3.37
N MET A 33 -1.70 8.52 -4.21
CA MET A 33 -0.49 9.31 -3.97
C MET A 33 -0.45 9.99 -2.61
N GLU A 34 -1.60 10.40 -2.06
CA GLU A 34 -1.70 10.99 -0.72
C GLU A 34 -1.35 10.00 0.41
N LEU A 35 -1.43 8.70 0.12
CA LEU A 35 -1.03 7.62 1.01
C LEU A 35 0.40 7.16 0.75
N ILE A 36 1.08 7.63 -0.30
CA ILE A 36 2.49 7.27 -0.55
C ILE A 36 3.38 8.25 0.22
N ASP A 37 3.51 7.99 1.52
CA ASP A 37 4.33 8.75 2.45
C ASP A 37 5.39 7.87 3.13
N PRO A 38 6.35 8.44 3.87
CA PRO A 38 7.38 7.64 4.55
C PRO A 38 6.78 6.59 5.50
N GLN A 39 5.60 6.86 6.06
CA GLN A 39 4.90 5.91 6.92
C GLN A 39 4.39 4.70 6.13
N PHE A 40 3.89 4.88 4.91
CA PHE A 40 3.53 3.77 4.03
C PHE A 40 4.71 2.84 3.73
N LEU A 41 5.89 3.40 3.46
CA LEU A 41 7.10 2.59 3.23
C LEU A 41 7.43 1.71 4.44
N GLN A 42 7.31 2.28 5.65
CA GLN A 42 7.54 1.53 6.89
C GLN A 42 6.49 0.42 7.09
N VAL A 43 5.22 0.67 6.75
CA VAL A 43 4.17 -0.35 6.80
C VAL A 43 4.42 -1.45 5.77
N MET A 44 4.88 -1.11 4.57
CA MET A 44 5.23 -2.08 3.53
C MET A 44 6.38 -2.99 3.96
N GLU A 45 7.43 -2.43 4.58
CA GLU A 45 8.54 -3.21 5.13
C GLU A 45 8.07 -4.13 6.27
N ASN A 46 7.26 -3.61 7.19
CA ASN A 46 6.66 -4.41 8.27
C ASN A 46 5.74 -5.51 7.72
N TYR A 47 5.00 -5.25 6.64
CA TYR A 47 4.13 -6.23 5.98
C TYR A 47 4.96 -7.35 5.34
N ALA A 48 6.02 -6.99 4.61
CA ALA A 48 6.92 -7.95 3.98
C ALA A 48 7.70 -8.81 5.00
N THR A 49 8.10 -8.23 6.12
CA THR A 49 8.83 -8.94 7.19
C THR A 49 7.93 -9.71 8.15
N GLY A 50 6.68 -9.29 8.31
CA GLY A 50 5.65 -9.94 9.12
C GLY A 50 4.99 -11.14 8.46
N LEU A 51 5.12 -11.29 7.13
CA LEU A 51 4.67 -12.43 6.32
C LEU A 51 5.50 -13.73 6.54
N LYS A 52 5.89 -14.03 7.78
CA LYS A 52 6.58 -15.29 8.14
C LYS A 52 5.60 -16.43 8.38
#